data_AF-A0A963W7G6-F1
#
_entry.id   AF-A0A963W7G6-F1
#
_cell.length_a   1.000
_cell.length_b   1.000
_cell.length_c   1.000
_cell.angle_alpha   90.00
_cell.angle_beta   90.00
_cell.angle_gamma   90.00
#
_symmetry.space_group_name_H-M   'P 1'
#
loop_
_entity.id
_entity.type
_entity.pdbx_description
1 polymer ?
#
loop_
_entity_poly.entity_id
_entity_poly.type
_entity_poly.pdbx_seq_one_letter_code
_entity_poly.pdbx_strand_id
1 'polypeptide(L)'
;AQLCAPHLATDEATRDALISGEARAAFGIADGYVLDGQGADWVVVFGPGGASLRARSDLTLATTDGGLDHTMKFERIEGGAGNAQPALRLEVLIAAYLTGIAQATTDMAVEYAKQREQFGQPIGAFQAIKHSCADMATRASAADTQTLFAATVFGAGMDDAVEAAAARVLAKRAAFENAKANIQTHGGMGFTAECDAHLFLKRAMVMDMLGSDARMRRAALTA
;
A
#
# COMPACT_ATOMS: atom_id res chain seq x y z
N ALA A 1 4.90 4.00 -6.32
CA ALA A 1 6.07 3.73 -7.18
C ALA A 1 6.86 5.01 -7.45
N GLN A 2 6.21 6.09 -7.87
CA GLN A 2 6.86 7.38 -8.13
C GLN A 2 7.76 7.89 -6.99
N LEU A 3 7.30 7.79 -5.74
CA LEU A 3 8.09 8.21 -4.57
C LEU A 3 9.24 7.23 -4.24
N CYS A 4 9.16 5.98 -4.69
CA CYS A 4 10.13 4.93 -4.40
C CYS A 4 11.30 4.96 -5.39
N ALA A 5 10.99 5.16 -6.68
CA ALA A 5 11.95 5.03 -7.77
C ALA A 5 13.19 5.96 -7.65
N PRO A 6 13.07 7.25 -7.24
CA PRO A 6 14.23 8.14 -7.06
C PRO A 6 15.27 7.61 -6.07
N HIS A 7 14.84 6.85 -5.06
CA HIS A 7 15.73 6.26 -4.06
C HIS A 7 16.53 5.05 -4.58
N LEU A 8 16.16 4.50 -5.73
CA LEU A 8 16.83 3.38 -6.39
C LEU A 8 17.59 3.81 -7.65
N ALA A 9 17.43 5.07 -8.10
CA ALA A 9 18.10 5.59 -9.27
C ALA A 9 19.62 5.73 -9.03
N THR A 10 20.41 5.16 -9.95
CA THR A 10 21.88 5.14 -9.89
C THR A 10 22.53 6.41 -10.44
N ASP A 11 21.81 7.16 -11.27
CA ASP A 11 22.25 8.42 -11.88
C ASP A 11 21.28 9.57 -11.54
N GLU A 12 21.81 10.79 -11.61
CA GLU A 12 21.09 12.01 -11.24
C GLU A 12 20.00 12.37 -12.25
N ALA A 13 20.25 12.20 -13.55
CA ALA A 13 19.29 12.51 -14.60
C ALA A 13 17.99 11.69 -14.46
N THR A 14 18.11 10.38 -14.24
CA THR A 14 16.95 9.51 -13.98
C THR A 14 16.22 9.90 -12.72
N ARG A 15 16.96 10.24 -11.64
CA ARG A 15 16.37 10.67 -10.37
C ARG A 15 15.54 11.95 -10.54
N ASP A 16 16.07 12.95 -11.23
CA ASP A 16 15.41 14.24 -11.44
C ASP A 16 14.19 14.11 -12.36
N ALA A 17 14.27 13.29 -13.40
CA ALA A 17 13.13 12.98 -14.27
C ALA A 17 11.99 12.30 -13.49
N LEU A 18 12.31 11.41 -12.54
CA LEU A 18 11.32 10.78 -11.66
C LEU A 18 10.75 11.77 -10.64
N ILE A 19 11.57 12.65 -10.04
CA ILE A 19 11.08 13.62 -9.05
C ILE A 19 10.17 14.67 -9.72
N SER A 20 10.55 15.16 -10.90
CA SER A 20 9.76 16.14 -11.68
C SER A 20 8.48 15.54 -12.28
N GLY A 21 8.42 14.22 -12.44
CA GLY A 21 7.32 13.51 -13.07
C GLY A 21 7.41 13.44 -14.59
N GLU A 22 8.51 13.88 -15.20
CA GLU A 22 8.81 13.68 -16.63
C GLU A 22 8.93 12.19 -16.97
N ALA A 23 9.47 11.39 -16.05
CA ALA A 23 9.48 9.94 -16.13
C ALA A 23 8.53 9.35 -15.08
N ARG A 24 7.80 8.29 -15.45
CA ARG A 24 6.81 7.65 -14.60
C ARG A 24 7.29 6.28 -14.12
N ALA A 25 7.03 5.96 -12.87
CA ALA A 25 7.38 4.67 -12.29
C ALA A 25 6.15 3.86 -11.86
N ALA A 26 6.20 2.55 -12.11
CA ALA A 26 5.26 1.54 -11.63
C ALA A 26 5.93 0.61 -10.61
N PHE A 27 5.12 -0.19 -9.91
CA PHE A 27 5.62 -1.27 -9.04
C PHE A 27 5.55 -2.60 -9.76
N GLY A 28 6.52 -3.48 -9.52
CA GLY A 28 6.49 -4.85 -10.00
C GLY A 28 7.01 -5.84 -8.98
N ILE A 29 6.61 -7.09 -9.11
CA ILE A 29 7.17 -8.22 -8.35
C ILE A 29 7.85 -9.13 -9.37
N ALA A 30 9.11 -9.49 -9.14
CA ALA A 30 9.86 -10.39 -10.01
C ALA A 30 9.10 -11.71 -10.19
N ASP A 31 9.06 -12.20 -11.43
CA ASP A 31 8.30 -13.39 -11.83
C ASP A 31 6.80 -13.36 -11.45
N GLY A 32 6.24 -12.15 -11.30
CA GLY A 32 4.88 -11.91 -10.87
C GLY A 32 4.15 -10.92 -11.78
N TYR A 33 3.81 -9.76 -11.21
CA TYR A 33 3.02 -8.74 -11.90
C TYR A 33 3.61 -7.34 -11.73
N VAL A 34 3.45 -6.52 -12.77
CA VAL A 34 3.59 -5.06 -12.72
C VAL A 34 2.20 -4.46 -12.52
N LEU A 35 2.11 -3.56 -11.54
CA LEU A 35 0.90 -2.86 -11.13
C LEU A 35 0.83 -1.52 -11.86
N ASP A 36 -0.21 -1.29 -12.63
CA ASP A 36 -0.44 -0.07 -13.42
C ASP A 36 0.79 0.34 -14.26
N GLY A 37 1.43 -0.66 -14.88
CA GLY A 37 2.65 -0.46 -15.65
C GLY A 37 2.46 0.33 -16.95
N GLN A 38 1.25 0.34 -17.51
CA GLN A 38 0.98 1.01 -18.78
C GLN A 38 1.27 2.52 -18.69
N GLY A 39 2.20 2.99 -19.51
CA GLY A 39 2.65 4.39 -19.52
C GLY A 39 3.69 4.74 -18.45
N ALA A 40 4.25 3.74 -17.75
CA ALA A 40 5.45 3.91 -16.94
C ALA A 40 6.71 3.76 -17.79
N ASP A 41 7.74 4.55 -17.53
CA ASP A 41 9.07 4.42 -18.13
C ASP A 41 9.95 3.48 -17.31
N TRP A 42 9.69 3.42 -16.01
CA TRP A 42 10.46 2.65 -15.04
C TRP A 42 9.57 1.73 -14.19
N VAL A 43 10.14 0.64 -13.70
CA VAL A 43 9.49 -0.29 -12.77
C VAL A 43 10.39 -0.51 -11.57
N VAL A 44 9.85 -0.26 -10.38
CA VAL A 44 10.45 -0.68 -9.12
C VAL A 44 10.08 -2.15 -8.90
N VAL A 45 11.02 -3.05 -9.19
CA VAL A 45 10.83 -4.49 -9.11
C VAL A 45 11.30 -5.00 -7.76
N PHE A 46 10.36 -5.53 -6.97
CA PHE A 46 10.63 -6.25 -5.73
C PHE A 46 10.98 -7.70 -6.03
N GLY A 47 12.03 -8.20 -5.39
CA GLY A 47 12.46 -9.60 -5.53
C GLY A 47 13.17 -10.08 -4.27
N PRO A 48 13.72 -11.31 -4.30
CA PRO A 48 14.54 -11.81 -3.20
C PRO A 48 15.71 -10.85 -2.92
N GLY A 49 15.83 -10.41 -1.67
CA GLY A 49 16.93 -9.53 -1.24
C GLY A 49 16.67 -8.02 -1.36
N GLY A 50 15.49 -7.58 -1.85
CA GLY A 50 15.10 -6.16 -1.81
C GLY A 50 14.40 -5.68 -3.07
N ALA A 51 14.77 -4.49 -3.55
CA ALA A 51 14.16 -3.88 -4.73
C ALA A 51 15.22 -3.35 -5.70
N SER A 52 14.86 -3.28 -6.98
CA SER A 52 15.69 -2.69 -8.04
C SER A 52 14.84 -1.81 -8.96
N LEU A 53 15.45 -0.78 -9.54
CA LEU A 53 14.81 0.05 -10.56
C LEU A 53 15.20 -0.47 -11.95
N ARG A 54 14.21 -0.74 -12.80
CA ARG A 54 14.40 -1.28 -14.15
C ARG A 54 13.69 -0.42 -15.17
N ALA A 55 14.35 -0.12 -16.28
CA ALA A 55 13.68 0.51 -17.41
C ALA A 55 12.62 -0.46 -17.94
N ARG A 56 11.41 0.03 -18.20
CA ARG A 56 10.31 -0.80 -18.69
C ARG A 56 10.65 -1.45 -20.03
N SER A 57 11.43 -0.77 -20.88
CA SER A 57 11.92 -1.27 -22.16
C SER A 57 12.72 -2.57 -22.04
N ASP A 58 13.33 -2.80 -20.88
CA ASP A 58 14.23 -3.93 -20.63
C ASP A 58 13.49 -5.12 -20.01
N LEU A 59 12.16 -5.02 -19.85
CA LEU A 59 11.32 -6.02 -19.23
C LEU A 59 10.45 -6.72 -20.27
N THR A 60 10.34 -8.04 -20.15
CA THR A 60 9.37 -8.83 -20.90
C THR A 60 8.03 -8.78 -20.18
N LEU A 61 7.08 -8.03 -20.74
CA LEU A 61 5.75 -7.82 -20.17
C LEU A 61 4.66 -8.40 -21.07
N ALA A 62 3.75 -9.15 -20.47
CA ALA A 62 2.56 -9.67 -21.13
C ALA A 62 1.30 -9.06 -20.50
N THR A 63 0.39 -8.57 -21.33
CA THR A 63 -0.91 -8.08 -20.86
C THR A 63 -1.73 -9.23 -20.25
N THR A 64 -2.50 -8.94 -19.20
CA THR A 64 -3.43 -9.90 -18.59
C THR A 64 -4.87 -9.48 -18.82
N ASP A 65 -5.82 -10.39 -18.59
CA ASP A 65 -7.27 -10.12 -18.68
C ASP A 65 -7.81 -9.21 -17.54
N GLY A 66 -6.91 -8.57 -16.77
CA GLY A 66 -7.24 -7.69 -15.65
C GLY A 66 -7.22 -8.39 -14.29
N GLY A 67 -7.61 -7.64 -13.25
CA GLY A 67 -7.70 -8.12 -11.87
C GLY A 67 -9.10 -7.91 -11.28
N LEU A 68 -9.29 -8.36 -10.03
CA LEU A 68 -10.55 -8.14 -9.31
C LEU A 68 -10.84 -6.65 -9.06
N ASP A 69 -9.80 -5.82 -8.95
CA ASP A 69 -9.92 -4.37 -8.99
C ASP A 69 -9.81 -3.92 -10.45
N HIS A 70 -10.92 -3.55 -11.06
CA HIS A 70 -10.98 -3.12 -12.45
C HIS A 70 -10.28 -1.76 -12.69
N THR A 71 -10.00 -1.01 -11.62
CA THR A 71 -9.29 0.26 -11.70
C THR A 71 -7.77 0.08 -11.70
N MET A 72 -7.28 -1.13 -11.41
CA MET A 72 -5.86 -1.46 -11.39
C MET A 72 -5.55 -2.47 -12.50
N LYS A 73 -4.66 -2.10 -13.42
CA LYS A 73 -4.22 -2.96 -14.51
C LYS A 73 -2.99 -3.74 -14.10
N PHE A 74 -2.91 -4.98 -14.56
CA PHE A 74 -1.79 -5.87 -14.29
C PHE A 74 -1.14 -6.28 -15.61
N GLU A 75 0.18 -6.36 -15.59
CA GLU A 75 0.97 -6.97 -16.66
C GLU A 75 1.85 -8.04 -16.04
N ARG A 76 1.88 -9.23 -16.62
CA ARG A 76 2.77 -10.30 -16.15
C ARG A 76 4.20 -9.97 -16.57
N ILE A 77 5.13 -10.11 -15.64
CA ILE A 77 6.56 -9.93 -15.86
C ILE A 77 7.27 -11.27 -15.79
N GLU A 78 8.08 -11.57 -16.80
CA GLU A 78 9.00 -12.72 -16.78
C GLU A 78 10.38 -12.24 -16.35
N GLY A 79 10.92 -12.84 -15.28
CA GLY A 79 12.15 -12.36 -14.64
C GLY A 79 11.94 -11.03 -13.92
N GLY A 80 12.86 -10.09 -14.14
CA GLY A 80 12.86 -8.78 -13.47
C GLY A 80 13.70 -8.73 -12.20
N ALA A 81 14.19 -9.87 -11.71
CA ALA A 81 15.25 -9.89 -10.71
C ALA A 81 16.47 -9.12 -11.24
N GLY A 82 16.94 -8.16 -10.47
CA GLY A 82 18.12 -7.35 -10.76
C GLY A 82 19.04 -7.30 -9.54
N ASN A 83 20.01 -6.38 -9.56
CA ASN A 83 20.83 -6.09 -8.38
C ASN A 83 19.95 -5.42 -7.32
N ALA A 84 19.22 -6.25 -6.56
CA ALA A 84 18.32 -5.82 -5.51
C ALA A 84 19.12 -5.18 -4.37
N GLN A 85 18.67 -4.03 -3.93
CA GLN A 85 19.24 -3.32 -2.80
C GLN A 85 18.27 -3.39 -1.61
N PRO A 86 18.78 -3.42 -0.36
CA PRO A 86 17.94 -3.28 0.82
C PRO A 86 17.05 -2.04 0.70
N ALA A 87 15.75 -2.27 0.88
CA ALA A 87 14.71 -1.31 0.50
C ALA A 87 13.91 -0.84 1.72
N LEU A 88 14.56 -0.63 2.87
CA LEU A 88 13.89 -0.18 4.12
C LEU A 88 13.08 1.10 3.91
N ARG A 89 13.61 2.06 3.15
CA ARG A 89 12.91 3.28 2.72
C ARG A 89 11.59 2.98 2.00
N LEU A 90 11.56 1.92 1.20
CA LEU A 90 10.36 1.51 0.49
C LEU A 90 9.32 0.92 1.44
N GLU A 91 9.74 0.25 2.52
CA GLU A 91 8.79 -0.22 3.54
C GLU A 91 8.05 0.94 4.19
N VAL A 92 8.74 2.04 4.49
CA VAL A 92 8.13 3.26 5.05
C VAL A 92 7.13 3.86 4.05
N LEU A 93 7.47 3.93 2.76
CA LEU A 93 6.58 4.43 1.72
C LEU A 93 5.35 3.54 1.49
N ILE A 94 5.52 2.20 1.54
CA ILE A 94 4.38 1.28 1.45
C ILE A 94 3.53 1.36 2.73
N ALA A 95 4.14 1.54 3.91
CA ALA A 95 3.42 1.79 5.15
C ALA A 95 2.56 3.06 5.05
N ALA A 96 3.09 4.15 4.50
CA ALA A 96 2.33 5.38 4.27
C ALA A 96 1.10 5.16 3.37
N TYR A 97 1.24 4.39 2.28
CA TYR A 97 0.11 4.08 1.41
C TYR A 97 -0.98 3.27 2.14
N LEU A 98 -0.58 2.27 2.93
CA LEU A 98 -1.51 1.46 3.72
C LEU A 98 -2.18 2.26 4.84
N THR A 99 -1.47 3.18 5.47
CA THR A 99 -2.05 4.14 6.43
C THR A 99 -3.14 4.97 5.74
N GLY A 100 -2.90 5.45 4.52
CA GLY A 100 -3.91 6.14 3.72
C GLY A 100 -5.14 5.28 3.43
N ILE A 101 -4.98 3.98 3.15
CA ILE A 101 -6.11 3.04 3.07
C ILE A 101 -6.88 2.99 4.39
N ALA A 102 -6.18 2.87 5.52
CA ALA A 102 -6.81 2.76 6.82
C ALA A 102 -7.61 4.02 7.18
N GLN A 103 -7.10 5.21 6.83
CA GLN A 103 -7.79 6.49 7.01
C GLN A 103 -9.01 6.60 6.10
N ALA A 104 -8.83 6.40 4.78
CA ALA A 104 -9.92 6.51 3.81
C ALA A 104 -11.07 5.55 4.10
N THR A 105 -10.77 4.31 4.48
CA THR A 105 -11.80 3.32 4.86
C THR A 105 -12.51 3.67 6.16
N THR A 106 -11.84 4.37 7.09
CA THR A 106 -12.47 4.92 8.31
C THR A 106 -13.44 6.03 7.94
N ASP A 107 -13.02 6.97 7.09
CA ASP A 107 -13.87 8.09 6.66
C ASP A 107 -15.10 7.60 5.91
N MET A 108 -14.94 6.67 4.97
CA MET A 108 -16.04 6.04 4.25
C MET A 108 -17.04 5.37 5.20
N ALA A 109 -16.55 4.58 6.16
CA ALA A 109 -17.42 3.87 7.10
C ALA A 109 -18.20 4.85 7.99
N VAL A 110 -17.53 5.89 8.49
CA VAL A 110 -18.14 6.91 9.35
C VAL A 110 -19.19 7.71 8.58
N GLU A 111 -18.89 8.14 7.36
CA GLU A 111 -19.84 8.88 6.53
C GLU A 111 -21.08 8.03 6.20
N TYR A 112 -20.89 6.78 5.79
CA TYR A 112 -22.02 5.88 5.53
C TYR A 112 -22.84 5.63 6.81
N ALA A 113 -22.18 5.45 7.96
CA ALA A 113 -22.85 5.19 9.22
C ALA A 113 -23.72 6.36 9.72
N LYS A 114 -23.37 7.61 9.36
CA LYS A 114 -24.17 8.81 9.67
C LYS A 114 -25.41 8.93 8.78
N GLN A 115 -25.31 8.49 7.52
CA GLN A 115 -26.34 8.71 6.51
C GLN A 115 -27.34 7.54 6.40
N ARG A 116 -26.87 6.31 6.60
CA ARG A 116 -27.70 5.11 6.45
C ARG A 116 -28.61 4.94 7.65
N GLU A 117 -29.93 4.94 7.42
CA GLU A 117 -30.92 4.66 8.46
C GLU A 117 -31.43 3.22 8.43
N GLN A 118 -31.49 2.58 9.61
CA GLN A 118 -32.16 1.31 9.86
C GLN A 118 -32.80 1.32 11.24
N PHE A 119 -33.94 0.65 11.38
CA PHE A 119 -34.70 0.63 12.64
C PHE A 119 -35.03 2.05 13.16
N GLY A 120 -35.31 2.98 12.24
CA GLY A 120 -35.74 4.34 12.56
C GLY A 120 -34.65 5.31 13.01
N GLN A 121 -33.36 4.97 12.85
CA GLN A 121 -32.25 5.88 13.17
C GLN A 121 -31.00 5.59 12.31
N PRO A 122 -30.03 6.52 12.24
CA PRO A 122 -28.73 6.25 11.63
C PRO A 122 -28.01 5.05 12.24
N ILE A 123 -27.40 4.19 11.42
CA ILE A 123 -26.73 2.98 11.90
C ILE A 123 -25.54 3.28 12.84
N GLY A 124 -24.93 4.46 12.73
CA GLY A 124 -23.89 4.94 13.63
C GLY A 124 -24.36 5.16 15.08
N ALA A 125 -25.66 5.18 15.35
CA ALA A 125 -26.20 5.20 16.71
C ALA A 125 -26.01 3.87 17.44
N PHE A 126 -25.94 2.74 16.71
CA PHE A 126 -25.73 1.42 17.29
C PHE A 126 -24.28 1.23 17.74
N GLN A 127 -24.10 0.73 18.96
CA GLN A 127 -22.78 0.55 19.57
C GLN A 127 -21.83 -0.32 18.74
N ALA A 128 -22.35 -1.36 18.07
CA ALA A 128 -21.54 -2.23 17.21
C ALA A 128 -20.85 -1.46 16.07
N ILE A 129 -21.56 -0.51 15.42
CA ILE A 129 -21.00 0.32 14.36
C ILE A 129 -20.13 1.43 14.94
N LYS A 130 -20.59 2.08 16.01
CA LYS A 130 -19.87 3.18 16.68
C LYS A 130 -18.51 2.73 17.22
N HIS A 131 -18.46 1.62 17.95
CA HIS A 131 -17.21 1.07 18.46
C HIS A 131 -16.30 0.58 17.33
N SER A 132 -16.86 -0.08 16.31
CA SER A 132 -16.07 -0.47 15.13
C SER A 132 -15.38 0.74 14.48
N CYS A 133 -16.11 1.84 14.28
CA CYS A 133 -15.55 3.07 13.72
C CYS A 133 -14.49 3.71 14.65
N ALA A 134 -14.70 3.69 15.97
CA ALA A 134 -13.73 4.18 16.94
C ALA A 134 -12.43 3.34 16.93
N ASP A 135 -12.55 2.02 16.84
CA ASP A 135 -11.40 1.11 16.71
C ASP A 135 -10.66 1.32 15.38
N MET A 136 -11.39 1.57 14.30
CA MET A 136 -10.80 1.90 13.00
C MET A 136 -9.96 3.18 13.07
N ALA A 137 -10.50 4.25 13.65
CA ALA A 137 -9.80 5.51 13.85
C ALA A 137 -8.55 5.34 14.73
N THR A 138 -8.65 4.54 15.79
CA THR A 138 -7.52 4.24 16.69
C THR A 138 -6.40 3.52 15.94
N ARG A 139 -6.72 2.50 15.14
CA ARG A 139 -5.72 1.78 14.31
C ARG A 139 -5.08 2.69 13.27
N ALA A 140 -5.86 3.53 12.61
CA ALA A 140 -5.35 4.47 11.60
C ALA A 140 -4.39 5.49 12.23
N SER A 141 -4.74 6.07 13.38
CA SER A 141 -3.90 7.02 14.11
C SER A 141 -2.58 6.40 14.59
N ALA A 142 -2.64 5.17 15.11
CA ALA A 142 -1.44 4.43 15.52
C ALA A 142 -0.50 4.13 14.34
N ALA A 143 -1.07 3.72 13.20
CA ALA A 143 -0.29 3.48 11.98
C ALA A 143 0.34 4.76 11.42
N ASP A 144 -0.41 5.87 11.43
CA ASP A 144 0.07 7.18 10.98
C ASP A 144 1.24 7.68 11.83
N THR A 145 1.06 7.67 13.15
CA THR A 145 2.10 8.10 14.11
C THR A 145 3.39 7.29 13.92
N GLN A 146 3.29 5.95 13.84
CA GLN A 146 4.47 5.11 13.65
C GLN A 146 5.13 5.32 12.28
N THR A 147 4.34 5.52 11.22
CA THR A 147 4.85 5.76 9.87
C THR A 147 5.61 7.09 9.81
N LEU A 148 5.07 8.15 10.40
CA LEU A 148 5.73 9.45 10.49
C LEU A 148 6.99 9.39 11.35
N PHE A 149 6.97 8.62 12.44
CA PHE A 149 8.15 8.40 13.27
C PHE A 149 9.26 7.71 12.48
N ALA A 150 8.95 6.61 11.77
CA ALA A 150 9.91 5.92 10.93
C ALA A 150 10.49 6.83 9.83
N ALA A 151 9.65 7.64 9.18
CA ALA A 151 10.11 8.63 8.20
C ALA A 151 11.03 9.70 8.80
N THR A 152 10.79 10.10 10.06
CA THR A 152 11.61 11.08 10.78
C THR A 152 12.98 10.50 11.14
N VAL A 153 13.02 9.30 11.71
CA VAL A 153 14.26 8.57 12.03
C VAL A 153 15.10 8.36 10.77
N PHE A 154 14.43 7.97 9.68
CA PHE A 154 15.05 7.86 8.37
C PHE A 154 15.66 9.18 7.89
N GLY A 155 14.92 10.29 7.94
CA GLY A 155 15.38 11.62 7.52
C GLY A 155 16.55 12.15 8.37
N ALA A 156 16.69 11.68 9.61
CA ALA A 156 17.80 11.99 10.50
C ALA A 156 19.07 11.14 10.21
N GLY A 157 19.00 10.15 9.31
CA GLY A 157 20.13 9.26 9.00
C GLY A 157 20.49 8.29 10.12
N MET A 158 19.54 8.01 11.01
CA MET A 158 19.68 7.03 12.09
C MET A 158 19.39 5.61 11.58
N ASP A 159 19.78 4.59 12.35
CA ASP A 159 19.32 3.22 12.08
C ASP A 159 17.79 3.17 12.23
N ASP A 160 17.11 2.77 11.16
CA ASP A 160 15.66 2.86 10.98
C ASP A 160 15.01 1.50 10.73
N ALA A 161 15.77 0.41 10.82
CA ALA A 161 15.30 -0.93 10.45
C ALA A 161 14.10 -1.39 11.29
N VAL A 162 14.15 -1.16 12.61
CA VAL A 162 13.09 -1.52 13.55
C VAL A 162 11.86 -0.66 13.32
N GLU A 163 12.05 0.65 13.17
CA GLU A 163 10.98 1.63 12.98
C GLU A 163 10.25 1.42 11.66
N ALA A 164 10.98 1.16 10.57
CA ALA A 164 10.41 0.83 9.27
C ALA A 164 9.61 -0.48 9.32
N ALA A 165 10.15 -1.52 9.97
CA ALA A 165 9.44 -2.78 10.16
C ALA A 165 8.16 -2.60 11.01
N ALA A 166 8.24 -1.83 12.09
CA ALA A 166 7.11 -1.54 12.97
C ALA A 166 6.01 -0.75 12.24
N ALA A 167 6.39 0.30 11.49
CA ALA A 167 5.48 1.07 10.66
C ALA A 167 4.75 0.17 9.67
N ARG A 168 5.49 -0.68 8.96
CA ARG A 168 4.93 -1.61 7.97
C ARG A 168 3.94 -2.60 8.58
N VAL A 169 4.26 -3.16 9.75
CA VAL A 169 3.37 -4.12 10.45
C VAL A 169 2.10 -3.44 10.94
N LEU A 170 2.21 -2.26 11.56
CA LEU A 170 1.04 -1.53 12.06
C LEU A 170 0.14 -1.04 10.92
N ALA A 171 0.73 -0.44 9.87
CA ALA A 171 -0.02 0.05 8.72
C ALA A 171 -0.74 -1.08 7.98
N LYS A 172 -0.10 -2.25 7.81
CA LYS A 172 -0.75 -3.45 7.24
C LYS A 172 -1.96 -3.85 8.07
N ARG A 173 -1.79 -3.98 9.38
CA ARG A 173 -2.89 -4.39 10.27
C ARG A 173 -4.04 -3.40 10.20
N ALA A 174 -3.75 -2.10 10.25
CA ALA A 174 -4.74 -1.05 10.16
C ALA A 174 -5.50 -1.10 8.83
N ALA A 175 -4.79 -1.16 7.70
CA ALA A 175 -5.41 -1.20 6.37
C ALA A 175 -6.33 -2.40 6.17
N PHE A 176 -5.89 -3.61 6.54
CA PHE A 176 -6.70 -4.82 6.38
C PHE A 176 -7.93 -4.84 7.27
N GLU A 177 -7.75 -4.56 8.56
CA GLU A 177 -8.87 -4.63 9.51
C GLU A 177 -9.87 -3.50 9.27
N ASN A 178 -9.40 -2.30 8.92
CA ASN A 178 -10.31 -1.19 8.57
C ASN A 178 -11.01 -1.43 7.24
N ALA A 179 -10.34 -1.94 6.20
CA ALA A 179 -11.02 -2.26 4.94
C ALA A 179 -12.12 -3.33 5.12
N LYS A 180 -11.88 -4.38 5.92
CA LYS A 180 -12.91 -5.37 6.27
C LYS A 180 -14.07 -4.74 7.05
N ALA A 181 -13.77 -3.93 8.06
CA ALA A 181 -14.77 -3.24 8.86
C ALA A 181 -15.60 -2.26 8.01
N ASN A 182 -14.98 -1.58 7.05
CA ASN A 182 -15.66 -0.69 6.11
C ASN A 182 -16.67 -1.45 5.24
N ILE A 183 -16.27 -2.58 4.66
CA ILE A 183 -17.19 -3.48 3.93
C ILE A 183 -18.35 -3.90 4.83
N GLN A 184 -18.06 -4.32 6.07
CA GLN A 184 -19.09 -4.76 7.02
C GLN A 184 -20.07 -3.65 7.41
N THR A 185 -19.59 -2.41 7.60
CA THR A 185 -20.42 -1.23 7.87
C THR A 185 -21.36 -0.93 6.70
N HIS A 186 -20.91 -1.13 5.47
CA HIS A 186 -21.72 -1.00 4.26
C HIS A 186 -22.69 -2.18 4.04
N GLY A 187 -22.52 -3.29 4.78
CA GLY A 187 -23.34 -4.49 4.64
C GLY A 187 -23.21 -5.12 3.25
N GLY A 188 -24.31 -5.62 2.69
CA GLY A 188 -24.32 -6.24 1.36
C GLY A 188 -23.81 -5.30 0.25
N MET A 189 -24.12 -4.01 0.34
CA MET A 189 -23.68 -3.00 -0.63
C MET A 189 -22.15 -2.89 -0.70
N GLY A 190 -21.46 -3.11 0.44
CA GLY A 190 -20.01 -3.07 0.53
C GLY A 190 -19.30 -4.11 -0.35
N PHE A 191 -20.01 -5.13 -0.85
CA PHE A 191 -19.49 -6.16 -1.77
C PHE A 191 -19.86 -5.93 -3.23
N THR A 192 -20.69 -4.92 -3.52
CA THR A 192 -21.19 -4.65 -4.87
C THR A 192 -20.31 -3.66 -5.62
N ALA A 193 -20.50 -3.57 -6.94
CA ALA A 193 -19.84 -2.56 -7.77
C ALA A 193 -20.39 -1.13 -7.55
N GLU A 194 -21.46 -0.98 -6.77
CA GLU A 194 -22.07 0.32 -6.46
C GLU A 194 -21.30 1.10 -5.38
N CYS A 195 -20.38 0.44 -4.67
CA CYS A 195 -19.57 1.03 -3.62
C CYS A 195 -18.11 0.56 -3.69
N ASP A 196 -17.19 1.50 -3.58
CA ASP A 196 -15.74 1.22 -3.65
C ASP A 196 -15.16 0.56 -2.38
N ALA A 197 -15.97 0.31 -1.34
CA ALA A 197 -15.50 -0.22 -0.05
C ALA A 197 -14.63 -1.48 -0.22
N HIS A 198 -15.05 -2.40 -1.10
CA HIS A 198 -14.33 -3.63 -1.38
C HIS A 198 -13.00 -3.44 -2.14
N LEU A 199 -12.81 -2.34 -2.87
CA LEU A 199 -11.57 -2.06 -3.61
C LEU A 199 -10.40 -1.82 -2.65
N PHE A 200 -10.64 -1.14 -1.53
CA PHE A 200 -9.61 -0.87 -0.54
C PHE A 200 -9.00 -2.13 0.07
N LEU A 201 -9.81 -3.18 0.29
CA LEU A 201 -9.29 -4.47 0.76
C LEU A 201 -8.39 -5.13 -0.28
N LYS A 202 -8.81 -5.12 -1.56
CA LYS A 202 -8.02 -5.66 -2.68
C LYS A 202 -6.69 -4.91 -2.80
N ARG A 203 -6.71 -3.58 -2.72
CA ARG A 203 -5.51 -2.73 -2.76
C ARG A 203 -4.57 -2.99 -1.59
N ALA A 204 -5.10 -3.17 -0.38
CA ALA A 204 -4.30 -3.54 0.78
C ALA A 204 -3.60 -4.90 0.59
N MET A 205 -4.29 -5.88 -0.02
CA MET A 205 -3.71 -7.18 -0.36
C MET A 205 -2.57 -7.06 -1.37
N VAL A 206 -2.77 -6.31 -2.45
CA VAL A 206 -1.73 -6.08 -3.46
C VAL A 206 -0.51 -5.39 -2.85
N MET A 207 -0.72 -4.35 -2.04
CA MET A 207 0.38 -3.63 -1.39
C MET A 207 1.12 -4.47 -0.34
N ASP A 208 0.49 -5.47 0.28
CA ASP A 208 1.19 -6.39 1.19
C ASP A 208 2.09 -7.39 0.46
N MET A 209 1.86 -7.65 -0.83
CA MET A 209 2.76 -8.46 -1.65
C MET A 209 4.06 -7.72 -2.02
N LEU A 210 4.09 -6.39 -1.89
CA LEU A 210 5.27 -5.59 -2.15
C LEU A 210 6.21 -5.53 -0.94
N GLY A 211 7.51 -5.31 -1.20
CA GLY A 211 8.52 -5.23 -0.15
C GLY A 211 8.98 -6.59 0.36
N SER A 212 9.47 -6.61 1.59
CA SER A 212 10.01 -7.78 2.26
C SER A 212 8.90 -8.73 2.75
N ASP A 213 9.22 -10.03 2.73
CA ASP A 213 8.36 -11.08 3.29
C ASP A 213 8.05 -10.75 4.78
N ALA A 214 6.82 -11.03 5.20
CA ALA A 214 6.36 -10.91 6.58
C ALA A 214 7.32 -11.55 7.60
N ARG A 215 7.99 -12.66 7.26
CA ARG A 215 9.01 -13.27 8.13
C ARG A 215 10.20 -12.35 8.39
N MET A 216 10.71 -11.69 7.34
CA MET A 216 11.83 -10.76 7.47
C MET A 216 11.44 -9.54 8.29
N ARG A 217 10.23 -9.00 8.05
CA ARG A 217 9.67 -7.90 8.85
C ARG A 217 9.59 -8.24 10.33
N ARG A 218 9.18 -9.47 10.65
CA ARG A 218 9.06 -9.94 12.04
C ARG A 218 10.42 -10.18 12.69
N ALA A 219 11.38 -10.73 11.94
CA ALA A 219 12.74 -10.94 12.43
C ALA A 219 13.42 -9.61 12.81
N ALA A 220 13.23 -8.56 12.01
CA ALA A 220 13.75 -7.22 12.29
C ALA A 220 13.21 -6.61 13.60
N LEU A 221 12.03 -7.01 14.07
CA LEU A 221 11.45 -6.54 15.34
C LEU A 221 11.93 -7.33 16.57
N THR A 222 12.65 -8.44 16.35
CA THR A 222 13.10 -9.35 17.42
C THR A 222 14.61 -9.43 17.55
N ALA A 223 15.34 -8.74 16.67
CA ALA A 223 16.79 -8.59 16.71
C ALA A 223 17.18 -7.47 17.66
#